data_AF-A0A1C6R707-F1
#
_entry.id   AF-A0A1C6R707-F1
#
_cell.length_a   1.000
_cell.length_b   1.000
_cell.length_c   1.000
_cell.angle_alpha   90.00
_cell.angle_beta   90.00
_cell.angle_gamma   90.00
#
_symmetry.space_group_name_H-M   'P 1'
#
loop_
_entity.id
_entity.type
_entity.pdbx_description
1 polymer ?
#
loop_
_entity_poly.entity_id
_entity_poly.type
_entity_poly.pdbx_seq_one_letter_code
_entity_poly.pdbx_strand_id
1 'polypeptide(L)' 'MPDSPPTSGGTDRKALHCWIDATVSDRLRQYAAQHGVKIQHVTERALDAYLTERGA' A
#
# COMPACT_ATOMS: atom_id res chain seq x y z
N MET A 1 -3.48 13.90 -39.74
CA MET A 1 -3.96 13.07 -38.61
C MET A 1 -3.65 13.83 -37.34
N PRO A 2 -4.60 14.07 -36.42
CA PRO A 2 -4.26 14.66 -35.14
C PRO A 2 -3.51 13.64 -34.28
N ASP A 3 -2.37 14.09 -33.75
CA ASP A 3 -1.51 13.42 -32.79
C ASP A 3 -2.35 13.05 -31.55
N SER A 4 -2.42 11.76 -31.21
CA SER A 4 -3.01 11.33 -29.93
C SER A 4 -2.07 11.80 -28.81
N PRO A 5 -2.57 12.51 -27.79
CA PRO A 5 -1.74 12.92 -26.66
C PRO A 5 -1.19 11.70 -25.91
N PRO A 6 -0.02 11.78 -25.27
CA PRO A 6 0.43 10.72 -24.38
C PRO A 6 -0.54 10.59 -23.21
N THR A 7 -1.07 9.40 -22.97
CA THR A 7 -1.79 9.08 -21.74
C THR A 7 -0.79 9.04 -20.59
N SER A 8 -0.45 10.21 -20.05
CA SER A 8 0.18 10.34 -18.74
C SER A 8 -0.86 9.99 -17.67
N GLY A 9 -1.12 8.70 -17.49
CA GLY A 9 -1.85 8.13 -16.37
C GLY A 9 -0.88 7.48 -15.38
N GLY A 10 0.18 8.20 -14.99
CA GLY A 10 1.01 7.77 -13.88
C GLY A 10 0.12 7.64 -12.66
N THR A 11 0.05 6.45 -12.06
CA THR A 11 -0.63 6.26 -10.78
C THR A 11 0.14 7.09 -9.75
N ASP A 12 -0.34 8.31 -9.49
CA ASP A 12 0.19 9.22 -8.47
C ASP A 12 -0.06 8.59 -7.09
N ARG A 13 0.73 7.56 -6.78
CA ARG A 13 0.68 6.89 -5.48
C ARG A 13 1.30 7.84 -4.47
N LYS A 14 0.44 8.57 -3.77
CA LYS A 14 0.84 9.41 -2.65
C LYS A 14 1.34 8.54 -1.52
N ALA A 15 2.43 8.97 -0.88
CA ALA A 15 2.95 8.29 0.29
C ALA A 15 1.95 8.40 1.45
N LEU A 16 1.58 7.25 2.03
CA LEU A 16 0.80 7.19 3.25
C LEU A 16 1.73 7.40 4.46
N HIS A 17 1.51 8.48 5.20
CA HIS A 17 2.18 8.74 6.47
C HIS A 17 1.19 8.59 7.61
N CYS A 18 1.47 7.67 8.54
CA CYS A 18 0.66 7.46 9.73
C CYS A 18 1.54 7.15 10.94
N TRP A 19 1.03 7.47 12.12
CA TRP A 19 1.61 7.05 13.39
C TRP A 19 0.86 5.82 13.87
N ILE A 20 1.61 4.76 14.17
CA ILE A 20 1.10 3.52 14.73
C ILE A 20 1.95 3.10 15.92
N ASP A 21 1.39 2.26 16.78
CA ASP A 21 2.14 1.69 17.91
C ASP A 21 3.41 0.97 17.44
N ALA A 22 4.47 1.06 18.25
CA ALA A 22 5.77 0.47 17.94
C ALA A 22 5.67 -1.05 17.72
N THR A 23 4.86 -1.74 18.54
CA THR A 23 4.65 -3.20 18.45
C THR A 23 4.01 -3.57 17.12
N VAL A 24 3.05 -2.78 16.66
CA VAL A 24 2.38 -3.01 15.37
C VAL A 24 3.35 -2.76 14.21
N SER A 25 4.15 -1.69 14.30
CA SER A 25 5.18 -1.39 13.30
C SER A 25 6.21 -2.52 13.19
N ASP A 26 6.69 -3.05 14.31
CA ASP A 26 7.66 -4.15 14.33
C ASP A 26 7.09 -5.43 13.72
N ARG A 27 5.84 -5.78 14.02
CA ARG A 27 5.18 -6.94 13.40
C ARG A 27 5.07 -6.81 11.88
N LEU A 28 4.70 -5.63 11.38
CA LEU A 28 4.64 -5.35 9.94
C LEU A 28 6.02 -5.47 9.28
N ARG A 29 7.08 -4.95 9.94
CA ARG A 29 8.47 -5.06 9.46
C ARG A 29 8.96 -6.50 9.42
N GLN A 30 8.69 -7.27 10.47
CA GLN A 30 9.08 -8.68 10.55
C GLN A 30 8.41 -9.50 9.43
N TYR A 31 7.09 -9.33 9.25
CA TYR A 31 6.37 -9.99 8.16
C TYR A 31 6.92 -9.60 6.78
N ALA A 32 7.16 -8.31 6.57
CA ALA A 32 7.75 -7.81 5.33
C ALA A 32 9.11 -8.45 5.03
N ALA A 33 9.98 -8.55 6.05
CA ALA A 33 11.29 -9.18 5.93
C ALA A 33 11.20 -10.70 5.67
N GLN A 34 10.33 -11.41 6.39
CA GLN A 34 10.14 -12.86 6.24
C GLN A 34 9.66 -13.26 4.84
N HIS A 35 8.83 -12.42 4.22
CA HIS A 35 8.24 -12.70 2.92
C HIS A 35 8.96 -11.96 1.76
N GLY A 36 10.03 -11.20 2.04
CA GLY A 36 10.77 -10.46 1.02
C GLY A 36 9.94 -9.38 0.31
N VAL A 37 8.95 -8.80 1.00
CA VAL A 37 8.03 -7.79 0.45
C VAL A 37 8.24 -6.42 1.10
N LYS A 38 7.80 -5.35 0.45
CA LYS A 38 7.84 -4.01 1.03
C LYS A 38 6.77 -3.85 2.11
N ILE A 39 7.10 -3.18 3.21
CA ILE A 39 6.15 -2.88 4.29
C ILE A 39 4.89 -2.16 3.80
N GLN A 40 5.04 -1.28 2.79
CA GLN A 40 3.91 -0.63 2.12
C GLN A 40 2.90 -1.65 1.58
N HIS A 41 3.38 -2.69 0.90
CA HIS A 41 2.51 -3.72 0.32
C HIS A 41 1.76 -4.52 1.40
N VAL A 42 2.43 -4.82 2.51
CA VAL A 42 1.79 -5.47 3.66
C VAL A 42 0.70 -4.58 4.25
N THR A 43 0.97 -3.28 4.36
CA THR A 43 0.03 -2.29 4.91
C THR A 43 -1.20 -2.12 4.00
N GLU A 44 -0.99 -1.98 2.68
CA GLU A 44 -2.06 -1.90 1.69
C GLU A 44 -2.95 -3.14 1.73
N ARG A 45 -2.36 -4.35 1.75
CA ARG A 45 -3.12 -5.59 1.85
C ARG A 45 -3.90 -5.73 3.15
N ALA A 46 -3.33 -5.33 4.27
CA ALA A 46 -4.02 -5.35 5.57
C ALA A 46 -5.22 -4.40 5.58
N LEU A 47 -5.05 -3.21 4.98
CA LEU A 47 -6.13 -2.24 4.82
C LEU A 47 -7.25 -2.78 3.91
N ASP A 48 -6.90 -3.31 2.73
CA ASP A 48 -7.86 -3.87 1.78
C ASP A 48 -8.65 -5.03 2.38
N ALA A 49 -7.97 -5.95 3.08
CA ALA A 49 -8.61 -7.08 3.76
C ALA A 49 -9.58 -6.59 4.84
N TYR A 50 -9.15 -5.64 5.67
CA TYR A 50 -10.00 -5.07 6.72
C TYR A 50 -11.24 -4.36 6.18
N LEU A 51 -11.09 -3.57 5.11
CA LEU A 51 -12.21 -2.88 4.46
C LEU A 51 -13.15 -3.88 3.79
N THR A 52 -12.62 -4.92 3.16
CA THR A 52 -13.42 -6.00 2.53
C THR A 52 -14.21 -6.79 3.59
N GLU A 53 -13.58 -7.16 4.70
CA GLU A 53 -14.23 -7.89 5.80
C GLU A 53 -15.30 -7.06 6.51
N ARG A 54 -15.14 -5.74 6.59
CA ARG A 54 -16.11 -4.82 7.20
C ARG A 54 -17.22 -4.35 6.27
N GLY A 55 -17.14 -4.66 4.98
CA GLY A 55 -18.15 -4.33 3.98
C GLY A 55 -17.67 -3.29 2.98
N ALA A 56 -17.42 -3.75 1.77
CA ALA A 56 -17.92 -3.06 0.59
C ALA A 56 -19.46 -3.03 0.62
#